data_AF-A0A9P5SKT7-F1
#
_entry.id   AF-A0A9P5SKT7-F1
#
_cell.length_a   1.000
_cell.length_b   1.000
_cell.length_c   1.000
_cell.angle_alpha   90.00
_cell.angle_beta   90.00
_cell.angle_gamma   90.00
#
_symmetry.space_group_name_H-M   'P 1'
#
loop_
_entity.id
_entity.type
_entity.pdbx_description
1 polymer ?
#
loop_
_entity_poly.entity_id
_entity_poly.type
_entity_poly.pdbx_seq_one_letter_code
_entity_poly.pdbx_strand_id
1 'polypeptide(L)'
;MVRKVSPNFIALFCLLSSSSSLAAPVYQNALSGLFLHLTDIHPDEFYLQGSTVASSCHSLPNITSSLIDIPKSEGGYYGTPDSICDSPFSLVNATFDWIDKHLAPEVDFVVWTGDNARYVPPICHPRTQAEINILNQRIAQKFLDTFGDPDDPTGTRRRVPVVPSIGNNDVYPHNIMSAGPNPMLQTFAKLWSEFIPAQQINTFRRGGYYSSEVVPGKIAVVALNTLYFYIHNAAVNGCVSGEDEPGAEEMDWLEAELDRLRDRGLLVYLTGHIPPEVKSYTPSCHTRYIRIALAYQDIIVGHLYGHANIDHFFLLSDRKTETSLREGDMRRGAKQHRLVVPTAESIMDEDEDKDMDQAEMNEETLDDGQHHVATSVALSTYLEALWDQYDGIPNESDPSRYAIIQVSPSMIPTYNPTLRVFSYQLGNVSDSEACRKTKTKPGKKPRHYPPAAAPTQFGYPLAYTQYWCNLSLANKDKDKAIEYEIEYRTEDYGLAHLGTEEWLTLAQQIEADKKLKSLYLKRMVVQTTLQ
;
A
#
# COMPACT_ATOMS: atom_id res chain seq x y z
N MET A 1 7.77 -43.24 -74.22
CA MET A 1 8.86 -42.29 -73.94
C MET A 1 8.42 -40.90 -74.39
N VAL A 2 7.72 -40.14 -73.54
CA VAL A 2 7.53 -38.70 -73.75
C VAL A 2 7.60 -38.05 -72.36
N ARG A 3 8.71 -37.37 -72.13
CA ARG A 3 8.91 -36.41 -71.04
C ARG A 3 8.63 -35.02 -71.60
N LYS A 4 7.91 -34.20 -70.86
CA LYS A 4 8.38 -32.85 -70.47
C LYS A 4 7.57 -32.37 -69.27
N VAL A 5 8.31 -31.80 -68.33
CA VAL A 5 7.99 -31.46 -66.94
C VAL A 5 7.90 -29.95 -66.80
N SER A 6 6.96 -29.44 -65.99
CA SER A 6 7.06 -28.24 -65.11
C SER A 6 5.77 -28.15 -64.24
N PRO A 7 5.75 -27.44 -63.09
CA PRO A 7 5.61 -28.11 -61.79
C PRO A 7 4.42 -27.70 -60.91
N ASN A 8 3.98 -28.67 -60.10
CA ASN A 8 3.41 -28.63 -58.73
C ASN A 8 2.78 -27.34 -58.18
N PHE A 9 1.44 -27.34 -58.11
CA PHE A 9 0.68 -26.69 -57.04
C PHE A 9 0.46 -27.70 -55.91
N ILE A 10 1.01 -27.42 -54.72
CA ILE A 10 0.69 -28.16 -53.48
C ILE A 10 -0.43 -27.41 -52.78
N ALA A 11 -1.60 -28.05 -52.69
CA ALA A 11 -2.70 -27.64 -51.85
C ALA A 11 -2.37 -27.99 -50.38
N LEU A 12 -2.46 -27.00 -49.49
CA LEU A 12 -2.37 -27.22 -48.05
C LEU A 12 -3.77 -27.17 -47.45
N PHE A 13 -4.23 -28.34 -47.01
CA PHE A 13 -5.39 -28.53 -46.14
C PHE A 13 -5.18 -27.79 -44.82
N CYS A 14 -6.01 -26.79 -44.51
CA CYS A 14 -6.18 -26.29 -43.15
C CYS A 14 -7.19 -27.17 -42.42
N LEU A 15 -6.69 -28.01 -41.50
CA LEU A 15 -7.51 -28.73 -40.53
C LEU A 15 -7.75 -27.82 -39.31
N LEU A 16 -9.02 -27.70 -38.97
CA LEU A 16 -9.57 -27.00 -37.81
C LEU A 16 -8.97 -27.53 -36.50
N SER A 17 -8.47 -26.63 -35.66
CA SER A 17 -8.48 -26.83 -34.21
C SER A 17 -9.40 -25.77 -33.61
N SER A 18 -10.57 -26.24 -33.18
CA SER A 18 -11.56 -25.50 -32.42
C SER A 18 -10.99 -25.13 -31.05
N SER A 19 -10.55 -23.89 -30.90
CA SER A 19 -10.38 -23.25 -29.60
C SER A 19 -11.64 -22.43 -29.33
N SER A 20 -12.44 -22.92 -28.39
CA SER A 20 -13.61 -22.24 -27.85
C SER A 20 -13.18 -20.90 -27.29
N SER A 21 -13.51 -19.80 -27.98
CA SER A 21 -13.38 -18.46 -27.41
C SER A 21 -14.40 -18.31 -26.29
N LEU A 22 -13.94 -18.46 -25.05
CA LEU A 22 -14.65 -17.87 -23.91
C LEU A 22 -14.54 -16.36 -24.08
N ALA A 23 -15.68 -15.74 -24.34
CA ALA A 23 -15.82 -14.31 -24.56
C ALA A 23 -15.23 -13.53 -23.38
N ALA A 24 -14.31 -12.61 -23.69
CA ALA A 24 -13.84 -11.60 -22.74
C ALA A 24 -15.02 -10.70 -22.34
N PRO A 25 -15.14 -10.30 -21.07
CA PRO A 25 -16.20 -9.39 -20.67
C PRO A 25 -15.99 -8.01 -21.29
N VAL A 26 -17.13 -7.39 -21.58
CA VAL A 26 -17.33 -6.21 -22.40
C VAL A 26 -16.95 -4.95 -21.61
N TYR A 27 -15.69 -4.51 -21.67
CA TYR A 27 -15.28 -3.13 -21.31
C TYR A 27 -14.11 -2.57 -22.15
N GLN A 28 -13.91 -3.05 -23.37
CA GLN A 28 -12.85 -2.59 -24.28
C GLN A 28 -13.08 -1.17 -24.91
N ASN A 29 -14.05 -0.38 -24.44
CA ASN A 29 -14.40 0.91 -25.07
C ASN A 29 -14.62 2.09 -24.10
N ALA A 30 -14.35 1.96 -22.81
CA ALA A 30 -14.38 3.09 -21.88
C ALA A 30 -12.99 3.73 -21.83
N LEU A 31 -12.89 5.03 -22.14
CA LEU A 31 -11.71 5.81 -21.81
C LEU A 31 -11.54 5.76 -20.27
N SER A 32 -10.38 5.29 -19.81
CA SER A 32 -10.02 5.25 -18.39
C SER A 32 -8.86 6.18 -18.11
N GLY A 33 -8.87 6.80 -16.94
CA GLY A 33 -7.73 7.51 -16.39
C GLY A 33 -6.89 6.56 -15.55
N LEU A 34 -5.63 6.91 -15.31
CA LEU A 34 -4.68 6.06 -14.59
C LEU A 34 -4.06 6.82 -13.42
N PHE A 35 -3.77 6.14 -12.32
CA PHE A 35 -2.93 6.69 -11.26
C PHE A 35 -2.02 5.63 -10.65
N LEU A 36 -0.83 6.06 -10.23
CA LEU A 36 0.16 5.21 -9.57
C LEU A 36 -0.04 5.26 -8.05
N HIS A 37 0.07 4.11 -7.39
CA HIS A 37 0.26 3.99 -5.95
C HIS A 37 1.65 3.38 -5.69
N LEU A 38 2.49 4.12 -4.95
CA LEU A 38 3.82 3.69 -4.49
C LEU A 38 3.92 3.82 -2.97
N THR A 39 4.55 2.85 -2.30
CA THR A 39 4.69 2.83 -0.84
C THR A 39 5.97 2.14 -0.40
N ASP A 40 6.45 2.44 0.80
CA ASP A 40 7.46 1.67 1.53
C ASP A 40 8.73 1.49 0.69
N ILE A 41 9.42 2.60 0.43
CA ILE A 41 10.64 2.65 -0.39
C ILE A 41 11.85 2.21 0.42
N HIS A 42 11.93 2.62 1.69
CA HIS A 42 13.00 2.26 2.64
C HIS A 42 14.41 2.25 2.02
N PRO A 43 14.90 3.38 1.46
CA PRO A 43 16.28 3.50 1.00
C PRO A 43 17.26 3.36 2.15
N ASP A 44 18.25 2.49 1.98
CA ASP A 44 19.32 2.27 2.94
C ASP A 44 20.69 2.66 2.37
N GLU A 45 21.31 3.64 3.02
CA GLU A 45 22.66 4.14 2.68
C GLU A 45 23.77 3.18 3.11
N PHE A 46 23.47 2.26 4.02
CA PHE A 46 24.43 1.28 4.55
C PHE A 46 24.34 -0.07 3.85
N TYR A 47 23.42 -0.26 2.90
CA TYR A 47 23.33 -1.48 2.13
C TYR A 47 24.64 -1.73 1.35
N LEU A 48 25.23 -2.90 1.55
CA LEU A 48 26.44 -3.33 0.86
C LEU A 48 26.17 -4.54 -0.04
N GLN A 49 26.46 -4.42 -1.33
CA GLN A 49 26.42 -5.59 -2.21
C GLN A 49 27.37 -6.70 -1.69
N GLY A 50 26.90 -7.94 -1.64
CA GLY A 50 27.65 -9.10 -1.15
C GLY A 50 27.64 -9.26 0.38
N SER A 51 26.94 -8.40 1.12
CA SER A 51 26.78 -8.52 2.58
C SER A 51 25.89 -9.70 2.97
N THR A 52 25.95 -10.11 4.23
CA THR A 52 25.03 -11.14 4.75
C THR A 52 23.65 -10.55 5.04
N VAL A 53 22.59 -11.30 4.71
CA VAL A 53 21.20 -10.93 5.08
C VAL A 53 21.04 -10.78 6.60
N ALA A 54 21.67 -11.66 7.38
CA ALA A 54 21.64 -11.60 8.85
C ALA A 54 22.23 -10.29 9.45
N SER A 55 23.01 -9.53 8.67
CA SER A 55 23.50 -8.21 9.08
C SER A 55 22.60 -7.06 8.61
N SER A 56 21.37 -7.35 8.18
CA SER A 56 20.50 -6.43 7.43
C SER A 56 21.20 -5.81 6.21
N CYS A 57 22.07 -6.61 5.60
CA CYS A 57 22.92 -6.21 4.49
C CYS A 57 23.94 -5.09 4.78
N HIS A 58 24.41 -4.96 6.03
CA HIS A 58 25.40 -3.92 6.42
C HIS A 58 26.84 -4.44 6.56
N SER A 59 27.07 -5.76 6.57
CA SER A 59 28.39 -6.34 6.79
C SER A 59 28.73 -7.46 5.80
N LEU A 60 29.96 -7.42 5.25
CA LEU A 60 30.49 -8.47 4.39
C LEU A 60 30.80 -9.75 5.21
N PRO A 61 30.64 -10.95 4.62
CA PRO A 61 30.95 -12.20 5.29
C PRO A 61 32.44 -12.29 5.66
N ASN A 62 32.75 -12.76 6.87
CA ASN A 62 34.13 -13.03 7.30
C ASN A 62 34.76 -14.17 6.47
N ILE A 63 35.81 -13.84 5.71
CA ILE A 63 36.49 -14.74 4.75
C ILE A 63 37.30 -15.86 5.46
N THR A 64 37.51 -15.76 6.78
CA THR A 64 38.37 -16.71 7.53
C THR A 64 37.70 -18.04 7.90
N SER A 65 36.38 -18.20 7.75
CA SER A 65 35.67 -19.45 8.08
C SER A 65 35.41 -20.35 6.87
N SER A 66 36.39 -20.49 5.98
CA SER A 66 36.30 -21.22 4.71
C SER A 66 36.25 -22.76 4.85
N LEU A 67 35.52 -23.29 5.83
CA LEU A 67 35.43 -24.75 6.06
C LEU A 67 34.02 -25.34 6.03
N ILE A 68 32.96 -24.59 5.76
CA ILE A 68 31.63 -25.18 5.53
C ILE A 68 30.89 -24.42 4.42
N ASP A 69 30.61 -25.12 3.32
CA ASP A 69 29.74 -24.71 2.20
C ASP A 69 28.28 -24.53 2.65
N ILE A 70 28.00 -23.54 3.50
CA ILE A 70 26.63 -23.04 3.66
C ILE A 70 26.47 -21.91 2.66
N PRO A 71 25.56 -22.00 1.67
CA PRO A 71 25.27 -20.87 0.80
C PRO A 71 24.69 -19.75 1.66
N LYS A 72 25.51 -18.78 2.02
CA LYS A 72 25.02 -17.56 2.66
C LYS A 72 24.19 -16.81 1.63
N SER A 73 22.96 -16.44 1.98
CA SER A 73 22.21 -15.48 1.18
C SER A 73 22.96 -14.15 1.22
N GLU A 74 23.47 -13.72 0.07
CA GLU A 74 24.30 -12.52 -0.08
C GLU A 74 23.49 -11.37 -0.70
N GLY A 75 23.84 -10.15 -0.30
CA GLY A 75 23.27 -8.90 -0.78
C GLY A 75 23.37 -8.75 -2.31
N GLY A 76 22.23 -8.72 -3.01
CA GLY A 76 22.17 -8.45 -4.44
C GLY A 76 22.52 -6.99 -4.80
N TYR A 77 22.83 -6.71 -6.07
CA TYR A 77 23.05 -5.33 -6.51
C TYR A 77 21.78 -4.49 -6.41
N TYR A 78 20.63 -5.04 -6.81
CA TYR A 78 19.32 -4.40 -6.74
C TYR A 78 18.54 -4.77 -5.47
N GLY A 79 19.22 -5.25 -4.43
CA GLY A 79 18.58 -5.73 -3.21
C GLY A 79 18.42 -7.25 -3.19
N THR A 80 17.92 -7.75 -2.07
CA THR A 80 17.75 -9.19 -1.81
C THR A 80 16.28 -9.46 -1.52
N PRO A 81 15.56 -10.19 -2.39
CA PRO A 81 14.14 -10.49 -2.16
C PRO A 81 14.01 -11.45 -0.97
N ASP A 82 12.84 -11.41 -0.30
CA ASP A 82 12.53 -12.32 0.81
C ASP A 82 13.53 -12.18 1.97
N SER A 83 13.85 -10.93 2.33
CA SER A 83 14.88 -10.63 3.33
C SER A 83 14.53 -9.45 4.22
N ILE A 84 15.26 -9.34 5.34
CA ILE A 84 15.20 -8.22 6.28
C ILE A 84 16.01 -7.00 5.82
N CYS A 85 16.57 -7.03 4.61
CA CYS A 85 17.35 -5.92 4.09
C CYS A 85 16.44 -4.85 3.48
N ASP A 86 16.78 -3.60 3.75
CA ASP A 86 16.15 -2.44 3.12
C ASP A 86 16.63 -2.25 1.66
N SER A 87 16.04 -1.29 0.96
CA SER A 87 16.33 -1.04 -0.46
C SER A 87 17.68 -0.36 -0.67
N PRO A 88 18.61 -0.92 -1.45
CA PRO A 88 19.75 -0.13 -1.91
C PRO A 88 19.32 0.96 -2.87
N PHE A 89 20.07 2.06 -2.92
CA PHE A 89 19.80 3.15 -3.87
C PHE A 89 19.87 2.73 -5.35
N SER A 90 20.59 1.66 -5.69
CA SER A 90 20.56 1.05 -7.03
C SER A 90 19.16 0.60 -7.43
N LEU A 91 18.40 -0.04 -6.51
CA LEU A 91 17.00 -0.40 -6.73
C LEU A 91 16.14 0.85 -6.84
N VAL A 92 16.24 1.76 -5.87
CA VAL A 92 15.44 3.01 -5.85
C VAL A 92 15.64 3.79 -7.15
N ASN A 93 16.88 3.99 -7.58
CA ASN A 93 17.18 4.69 -8.82
C ASN A 93 16.59 3.98 -10.04
N ALA A 94 16.83 2.67 -10.17
CA ALA A 94 16.35 1.90 -11.31
C ALA A 94 14.81 1.83 -11.37
N THR A 95 14.13 1.80 -10.21
CA THR A 95 12.67 1.85 -10.13
C THR A 95 12.12 3.18 -10.62
N PHE A 96 12.66 4.30 -10.15
CA PHE A 96 12.22 5.62 -10.60
C PHE A 96 12.55 5.88 -12.08
N ASP A 97 13.68 5.38 -12.59
CA ASP A 97 14.01 5.44 -14.02
C ASP A 97 13.00 4.64 -14.86
N TRP A 98 12.58 3.47 -14.37
CA TRP A 98 11.55 2.66 -15.04
C TRP A 98 10.18 3.36 -15.00
N ILE A 99 9.78 3.92 -13.86
CA ILE A 99 8.53 4.69 -13.72
C ILE A 99 8.52 5.88 -14.68
N ASP A 100 9.59 6.67 -14.73
CA ASP A 100 9.71 7.85 -15.60
C ASP A 100 9.50 7.46 -17.08
N LYS A 101 10.13 6.36 -17.49
CA LYS A 101 10.06 5.89 -18.88
C LYS A 101 8.72 5.27 -19.26
N HIS A 102 8.06 4.57 -18.34
CA HIS A 102 6.94 3.67 -18.66
C HIS A 102 5.58 4.10 -18.10
N LEU A 103 5.54 4.86 -17.00
CA LEU A 103 4.29 5.21 -16.31
C LEU A 103 4.06 6.71 -16.20
N ALA A 104 5.10 7.52 -15.96
CA ALA A 104 4.97 8.97 -15.78
C ALA A 104 4.26 9.70 -16.94
N PRO A 105 4.39 9.27 -18.22
CA PRO A 105 3.63 9.87 -19.32
C PRO A 105 2.14 9.50 -19.36
N GLU A 106 1.74 8.42 -18.68
CA GLU A 106 0.42 7.80 -18.82
C GLU A 106 -0.48 8.06 -17.60
N VAL A 107 0.10 8.31 -16.42
CA VAL A 107 -0.67 8.52 -15.17
C VAL A 107 -1.11 9.96 -15.00
N ASP A 108 -2.34 10.14 -14.50
CA ASP A 108 -2.93 11.44 -14.22
C ASP A 108 -2.48 12.01 -12.87
N PHE A 109 -2.20 11.13 -11.89
CA PHE A 109 -1.71 11.50 -10.57
C PHE A 109 -1.00 10.31 -9.87
N VAL A 110 -0.37 10.61 -8.73
CA VAL A 110 0.34 9.61 -7.90
C VAL A 110 -0.10 9.73 -6.45
N VAL A 111 -0.34 8.58 -5.83
CA VAL A 111 -0.49 8.40 -4.38
C VAL A 111 0.81 7.79 -3.85
N TRP A 112 1.41 8.44 -2.85
CA TRP A 112 2.65 7.98 -2.22
C TRP A 112 2.45 7.84 -0.72
N THR A 113 2.36 6.61 -0.21
CA THR A 113 1.94 6.36 1.18
C THR A 113 3.09 6.26 2.18
N GLY A 114 4.21 6.95 1.95
CA GLY A 114 5.26 7.14 2.97
C GLY A 114 6.27 6.00 3.10
N ASP A 115 7.03 6.05 4.20
CA ASP A 115 8.12 5.14 4.59
C ASP A 115 9.34 5.21 3.67
N ASN A 116 10.03 6.34 3.81
CA ASN A 116 11.17 6.80 3.02
C ASN A 116 12.49 6.69 3.76
N ALA A 117 12.49 6.30 5.03
CA ALA A 117 13.71 6.09 5.79
C ALA A 117 13.85 4.60 6.12
N ARG A 118 15.06 4.06 5.98
CA ARG A 118 15.40 2.67 6.33
C ARG A 118 14.87 2.26 7.70
N TYR A 119 14.53 1.00 7.83
CA TYR A 119 14.35 0.35 9.11
C TYR A 119 15.69 0.30 9.89
N VAL A 120 15.60 0.07 11.21
CA VAL A 120 16.77 0.05 12.09
C VAL A 120 16.80 -1.25 12.88
N PRO A 121 17.70 -2.19 12.55
CA PRO A 121 18.01 -3.25 13.48
C PRO A 121 18.77 -2.66 14.70
N PRO A 122 18.50 -3.13 15.93
CA PRO A 122 18.89 -2.47 17.18
C PRO A 122 20.40 -2.50 17.46
N ILE A 123 21.17 -3.25 16.66
CA ILE A 123 22.56 -3.59 16.95
C ILE A 123 23.55 -2.82 16.03
N CYS A 124 23.11 -2.31 14.88
CA CYS A 124 23.98 -1.65 13.89
C CYS A 124 23.38 -0.35 13.35
N HIS A 125 24.19 0.72 13.31
CA HIS A 125 23.83 2.04 12.76
C HIS A 125 22.48 2.61 13.26
N PRO A 126 22.42 3.19 14.48
CA PRO A 126 21.22 3.86 14.96
C PRO A 126 20.81 5.00 14.02
N ARG A 127 19.54 5.01 13.59
CA ARG A 127 19.01 6.06 12.71
C ARG A 127 18.90 7.37 13.45
N THR A 128 19.40 8.44 12.84
CA THR A 128 19.29 9.79 13.39
C THR A 128 18.18 10.59 12.71
N GLN A 129 17.66 11.61 13.38
CA GLN A 129 16.71 12.56 12.76
C GLN A 129 17.28 13.21 11.49
N ALA A 130 18.60 13.46 11.45
CA ALA A 130 19.26 14.07 10.29
C ALA A 130 19.23 13.12 9.08
N GLU A 131 19.53 11.83 9.30
CA GLU A 131 19.44 10.80 8.27
C GLU A 131 18.01 10.67 7.73
N ILE A 132 17.01 10.60 8.61
CA ILE A 132 15.58 10.54 8.21
C ILE A 132 15.20 11.74 7.35
N ASN A 133 15.64 12.95 7.72
CA ASN A 133 15.37 14.17 6.94
C ASN A 133 16.04 14.13 5.56
N ILE A 134 17.27 13.61 5.48
CA ILE A 134 18.00 13.45 4.21
C ILE A 134 17.29 12.44 3.31
N LEU A 135 16.87 11.30 3.84
CA LEU A 135 16.18 10.27 3.06
C LEU A 135 14.81 10.76 2.58
N ASN A 136 14.03 11.41 3.45
CA ASN A 136 12.78 12.07 3.06
C ASN A 136 12.99 13.12 1.97
N GLN A 137 14.06 13.92 2.07
CA GLN A 137 14.41 14.89 1.03
C GLN A 137 14.79 14.21 -0.29
N ARG A 138 15.60 13.14 -0.25
CA ARG A 138 16.02 12.41 -1.47
C ARG A 138 14.85 11.77 -2.18
N ILE A 139 13.94 11.13 -1.45
CA ILE A 139 12.75 10.51 -2.04
C ILE A 139 11.78 11.59 -2.55
N ALA A 140 11.56 12.67 -1.80
CA ALA A 140 10.79 13.82 -2.31
C ALA A 140 11.38 14.35 -3.63
N GLN A 141 12.70 14.47 -3.71
CA GLN A 141 13.38 14.90 -4.94
C GLN A 141 13.18 13.90 -6.09
N LYS A 142 13.25 12.59 -5.83
CA LYS A 142 12.94 11.55 -6.84
C LYS A 142 11.56 11.76 -7.46
N PHE A 143 10.52 11.99 -6.65
CA PHE A 143 9.19 12.28 -7.17
C PHE A 143 9.13 13.59 -7.96
N LEU A 144 9.83 14.64 -7.53
CA LEU A 144 9.88 15.90 -8.28
C LEU A 144 10.59 15.72 -9.63
N ASP A 145 11.67 14.96 -9.67
CA ASP A 145 12.44 14.72 -10.89
C ASP A 145 11.62 13.87 -11.90
N THR A 146 10.90 12.86 -11.42
CA THR A 146 10.11 11.94 -12.26
C THR A 146 8.76 12.52 -12.71
N PHE A 147 8.11 13.35 -11.90
CA PHE A 147 6.74 13.84 -12.18
C PHE A 147 6.66 15.36 -12.38
N GLY A 148 7.80 16.06 -12.29
CA GLY A 148 7.93 17.48 -12.62
C GLY A 148 7.74 17.78 -14.10
N ASP A 149 7.54 19.05 -14.43
CA ASP A 149 7.58 19.48 -15.83
C ASP A 149 9.03 19.80 -16.23
N PRO A 150 9.65 19.04 -17.17
CA PRO A 150 11.02 19.31 -17.61
C PRO A 150 11.17 20.68 -18.29
N ASP A 151 10.08 21.26 -18.79
CA ASP A 151 10.05 22.58 -19.43
C ASP A 151 9.70 23.71 -18.44
N ASP A 152 9.57 23.41 -17.14
CA ASP A 152 9.44 24.41 -16.09
C ASP A 152 10.55 24.30 -15.04
N PRO A 153 11.70 24.98 -15.26
CA PRO A 153 12.81 25.00 -14.31
C PRO A 153 12.47 25.73 -13.00
N THR A 154 11.31 26.40 -12.92
CA THR A 154 10.83 27.03 -11.68
C THR A 154 10.04 26.07 -10.80
N GLY A 155 9.67 24.88 -11.31
CA GLY A 155 8.91 23.86 -10.59
C GLY A 155 7.41 24.16 -10.44
N THR A 156 6.93 25.30 -10.93
CA THR A 156 5.57 25.79 -10.68
C THR A 156 4.48 25.05 -11.44
N ARG A 157 4.82 24.46 -12.60
CA ARG A 157 3.97 23.59 -13.41
C ARG A 157 4.43 22.17 -13.16
N ARG A 158 3.58 21.34 -12.55
CA ARG A 158 3.82 19.90 -12.47
C ARG A 158 3.01 19.20 -13.54
N ARG A 159 3.63 18.21 -14.19
CA ARG A 159 2.95 17.36 -15.17
C ARG A 159 1.93 16.47 -14.46
N VAL A 160 2.33 15.88 -13.34
CA VAL A 160 1.54 14.89 -12.59
C VAL A 160 1.51 15.28 -11.10
N PRO A 161 0.33 15.51 -10.49
CA PRO A 161 0.21 15.73 -9.06
C PRO A 161 0.63 14.48 -8.28
N VAL A 162 1.47 14.66 -7.26
CA VAL A 162 1.87 13.62 -6.30
C VAL A 162 1.34 13.99 -4.92
N VAL A 163 0.68 13.03 -4.26
CA VAL A 163 0.04 13.21 -2.95
C VAL A 163 0.70 12.28 -1.91
N PRO A 164 1.70 12.78 -1.14
CA PRO A 164 2.31 12.05 -0.04
C PRO A 164 1.43 11.90 1.20
N SER A 165 1.56 10.76 1.88
CA SER A 165 1.20 10.52 3.29
C SER A 165 2.46 10.26 4.13
N ILE A 166 2.42 10.56 5.43
CA ILE A 166 3.55 10.35 6.35
C ILE A 166 3.60 8.89 6.80
N GLY A 167 4.76 8.25 6.65
CA GLY A 167 5.04 6.92 7.18
C GLY A 167 5.59 6.92 8.61
N ASN A 168 5.57 5.77 9.26
CA ASN A 168 6.00 5.64 10.65
C ASN A 168 7.52 5.54 10.81
N ASN A 169 8.22 5.20 9.73
CA ASN A 169 9.67 5.31 9.63
C ASN A 169 10.15 6.71 9.24
N ASP A 170 9.27 7.57 8.76
CA ASP A 170 9.61 8.95 8.37
C ASP A 170 9.78 9.91 9.56
N VAL A 171 9.55 9.44 10.79
CA VAL A 171 9.59 10.25 12.01
C VAL A 171 10.66 9.79 12.99
N TYR A 172 11.06 10.71 13.86
CA TYR A 172 12.00 10.45 14.95
C TYR A 172 11.48 11.05 16.27
N PRO A 173 11.41 10.27 17.36
CA PRO A 173 11.63 8.81 17.42
C PRO A 173 10.66 8.02 16.53
N HIS A 174 11.04 6.80 16.17
CA HIS A 174 10.20 5.90 15.37
C HIS A 174 8.78 5.78 15.99
N ASN A 175 7.74 5.80 15.15
CA ASN A 175 6.32 5.76 15.55
C ASN A 175 5.80 6.97 16.36
N ILE A 176 6.69 7.84 16.86
CA ILE A 176 6.30 8.90 17.78
C ILE A 176 6.15 10.23 17.05
N MET A 177 4.91 10.69 16.93
CA MET A 177 4.60 12.06 16.52
C MET A 177 3.65 12.72 17.51
N SER A 178 4.10 13.81 18.13
CA SER A 178 3.27 14.65 19.00
C SER A 178 2.32 15.54 18.21
N ALA A 179 1.31 16.08 18.89
CA ALA A 179 0.38 17.05 18.32
C ALA A 179 1.13 18.20 17.62
N GLY A 180 0.66 18.57 16.42
CA GLY A 180 1.21 19.69 15.69
C GLY A 180 0.70 21.05 16.22
N PRO A 181 1.34 22.15 15.83
CA PRO A 181 2.52 22.22 14.98
C PRO A 181 3.79 21.75 15.72
N ASN A 182 4.60 20.93 15.05
CA ASN A 182 5.85 20.38 15.61
C ASN A 182 7.02 20.49 14.60
N PRO A 183 8.29 20.31 15.03
CA PRO A 183 9.45 20.44 14.15
C PRO A 183 9.47 19.48 12.95
N MET A 184 8.92 18.28 13.10
CA MET A 184 8.83 17.29 12.00
C MET A 184 7.86 17.79 10.92
N LEU A 185 6.66 18.21 11.30
CA LEU A 185 5.68 18.79 10.37
C LEU A 185 6.20 20.06 9.70
N GLN A 186 6.98 20.88 10.40
CA GLN A 186 7.64 22.03 9.78
C GLN A 186 8.69 21.63 8.75
N THR A 187 9.38 20.50 8.96
CA THR A 187 10.35 19.94 8.01
C THR A 187 9.62 19.40 6.78
N PHE A 188 8.61 18.56 6.97
CA PHE A 188 7.77 18.09 5.86
C PHE A 188 7.11 19.24 5.10
N ALA A 189 6.61 20.28 5.77
CA ALA A 189 5.99 21.43 5.09
C ALA A 189 6.97 22.17 4.16
N LYS A 190 8.28 22.04 4.39
CA LYS A 190 9.32 22.56 3.48
C LYS A 190 9.58 21.58 2.34
N LEU A 191 9.85 20.32 2.68
CA LEU A 191 10.16 19.26 1.71
C LEU A 191 9.00 19.00 0.73
N TRP A 192 7.77 19.18 1.20
CA TRP A 192 6.54 18.92 0.46
C TRP A 192 5.80 20.20 0.06
N SER A 193 6.48 21.35 0.08
CA SER A 193 5.91 22.63 -0.40
C SER A 193 5.48 22.55 -1.87
N GLU A 194 6.33 21.89 -2.68
CA GLU A 194 6.01 21.03 -3.82
C GLU A 194 4.58 20.50 -3.82
N PHE A 195 4.39 19.41 -3.10
CA PHE A 195 3.25 18.51 -3.18
C PHE A 195 1.94 19.08 -2.62
N ILE A 196 2.01 19.87 -1.55
CA ILE A 196 0.86 20.33 -0.78
C ILE A 196 0.25 21.57 -1.44
N PRO A 197 -1.05 21.56 -1.79
CA PRO A 197 -1.72 22.75 -2.30
C PRO A 197 -1.55 23.95 -1.36
N ALA A 198 -1.24 25.12 -1.90
CA ALA A 198 -0.97 26.32 -1.10
C ALA A 198 -2.08 26.66 -0.08
N GLN A 199 -3.34 26.37 -0.42
CA GLN A 199 -4.50 26.57 0.45
C GLN A 199 -4.57 25.59 1.64
N GLN A 200 -3.86 24.47 1.58
CA GLN A 200 -3.84 23.42 2.60
C GLN A 200 -2.59 23.43 3.48
N ILE A 201 -1.60 24.29 3.19
CA ILE A 201 -0.32 24.29 3.93
C ILE A 201 -0.49 24.54 5.43
N ASN A 202 -1.50 25.31 5.84
CA ASN A 202 -1.77 25.58 7.25
C ASN A 202 -2.43 24.37 7.93
N THR A 203 -3.34 23.67 7.23
CA THR A 203 -3.90 22.38 7.67
C THR A 203 -2.77 21.38 7.89
N PHE A 204 -1.88 21.26 6.90
CA PHE A 204 -0.73 20.37 6.98
C PHE A 204 0.20 20.71 8.14
N ARG A 205 0.53 22.00 8.35
CA ARG A 205 1.37 22.41 9.49
C ARG A 205 0.72 22.13 10.85
N ARG A 206 -0.61 22.09 10.91
CA ARG A 206 -1.36 21.79 12.14
C ARG A 206 -1.30 20.31 12.48
N GLY A 207 -1.44 19.41 11.51
CA GLY A 207 -1.59 17.98 11.82
C GLY A 207 -1.01 16.98 10.82
N GLY A 208 -0.32 17.41 9.78
CA GLY A 208 0.30 16.51 8.80
C GLY A 208 -0.67 15.88 7.80
N TYR A 209 -1.94 16.27 7.82
CA TYR A 209 -2.99 15.83 6.91
C TYR A 209 -3.48 16.99 6.02
N TYR A 210 -3.99 16.66 4.84
CA TYR A 210 -4.48 17.64 3.86
C TYR A 210 -5.30 16.97 2.73
N SER A 211 -5.96 17.77 1.92
CA SER A 211 -6.63 17.31 0.68
C SER A 211 -6.00 17.92 -0.57
N SER A 212 -6.00 17.18 -1.68
CA SER A 212 -5.50 17.66 -2.97
C SER A 212 -6.47 17.29 -4.09
N GLU A 213 -6.87 18.27 -4.88
CA GLU A 213 -7.68 18.03 -6.08
C GLU A 213 -6.76 17.61 -7.23
N VAL A 214 -6.58 16.29 -7.37
CA VAL A 214 -5.73 15.69 -8.40
C VAL A 214 -6.35 15.76 -9.80
N VAL A 215 -7.69 15.74 -9.87
CA VAL A 215 -8.45 16.10 -11.06
C VAL A 215 -9.39 17.25 -10.68
N PRO A 216 -9.08 18.51 -11.08
CA PRO A 216 -9.78 19.70 -10.60
C PRO A 216 -11.31 19.60 -10.67
N GLY A 217 -11.98 19.79 -9.54
CA GLY A 217 -13.44 19.74 -9.43
C GLY A 217 -14.08 18.37 -9.65
N LYS A 218 -13.29 17.29 -9.73
CA LYS A 218 -13.79 15.92 -9.98
C LYS A 218 -13.29 14.90 -8.97
N ILE A 219 -11.98 14.84 -8.75
CA ILE A 219 -11.35 13.85 -7.86
C ILE A 219 -10.45 14.58 -6.87
N ALA A 220 -10.63 14.27 -5.59
CA ALA A 220 -9.74 14.66 -4.53
C ALA A 220 -9.07 13.44 -3.90
N VAL A 221 -7.82 13.59 -3.51
CA VAL A 221 -7.12 12.66 -2.62
C VAL A 221 -6.99 13.33 -1.27
N VAL A 222 -7.37 12.64 -0.20
CA VAL A 222 -7.24 13.12 1.18
C VAL A 222 -6.18 12.29 1.87
N ALA A 223 -5.04 12.92 2.14
CA ALA A 223 -3.91 12.31 2.81
C ALA A 223 -4.04 12.50 4.33
N LEU A 224 -4.20 11.39 5.03
CA LEU A 224 -4.31 11.30 6.48
C LEU A 224 -2.94 11.14 7.13
N ASN A 225 -2.81 11.64 8.35
CA ASN A 225 -1.67 11.40 9.22
C ASN A 225 -2.00 10.26 10.20
N THR A 226 -1.90 9.03 9.71
CA THR A 226 -2.31 7.84 10.45
C THR A 226 -1.49 7.57 11.72
N LEU A 227 -0.36 8.25 11.93
CA LEU A 227 0.38 8.21 13.19
C LEU A 227 -0.44 8.72 14.37
N TYR A 228 -1.40 9.61 14.16
CA TYR A 228 -2.31 10.07 15.21
C TYR A 228 -3.39 9.04 15.59
N PHE A 229 -3.54 7.99 14.78
CA PHE A 229 -4.46 6.89 15.05
C PHE A 229 -3.74 5.66 15.61
N TYR A 230 -2.42 5.58 15.43
CA TYR A 230 -1.61 4.40 15.66
C TYR A 230 -1.40 4.06 17.13
N ILE A 231 -1.58 2.80 17.52
CA ILE A 231 -1.44 2.36 18.92
C ILE A 231 -0.01 2.47 19.46
N HIS A 232 1.01 2.42 18.60
CA HIS A 232 2.42 2.53 19.00
C HIS A 232 2.90 3.99 19.06
N ASN A 233 2.05 4.96 18.73
CA ASN A 233 2.37 6.36 18.98
C ASN A 233 2.02 6.73 20.44
N ALA A 234 2.99 6.58 21.33
CA ALA A 234 2.83 6.89 22.75
C ALA A 234 2.62 8.39 23.06
N ALA A 235 2.69 9.29 22.06
CA ALA A 235 2.49 10.73 22.23
C ALA A 235 1.05 11.21 21.99
N VAL A 236 0.11 10.29 21.67
CA VAL A 236 -1.29 10.62 21.40
C VAL A 236 -2.24 9.66 22.13
N ASN A 237 -3.48 10.10 22.36
CA ASN A 237 -4.45 9.33 23.15
C ASN A 237 -5.81 9.17 22.44
N GLY A 238 -5.76 8.89 21.13
CA GLY A 238 -6.92 8.45 20.35
C GLY A 238 -7.80 9.56 19.77
N CYS A 239 -9.06 9.23 19.46
CA CYS A 239 -9.94 10.05 18.62
C CYS A 239 -11.33 10.33 19.21
N VAL A 240 -11.43 10.45 20.54
CA VAL A 240 -12.72 10.79 21.18
C VAL A 240 -13.09 12.23 20.83
N SER A 241 -14.27 12.42 20.25
CA SER A 241 -14.71 13.74 19.78
C SER A 241 -14.82 14.74 20.94
N GLY A 242 -14.31 15.96 20.72
CA GLY A 242 -14.30 17.05 21.70
C GLY A 242 -13.14 17.01 22.69
N GLU A 243 -12.25 16.01 22.61
CA GLU A 243 -10.98 16.01 23.33
C GLU A 243 -9.91 16.77 22.55
N ASP A 244 -8.97 17.38 23.27
CA ASP A 244 -7.81 18.11 22.71
C ASP A 244 -6.71 17.11 22.31
N GLU A 245 -7.07 16.16 21.46
CA GLU A 245 -6.19 15.09 20.97
C GLU A 245 -6.05 15.21 19.44
N PRO A 246 -4.83 15.09 18.89
CA PRO A 246 -4.59 15.33 17.47
C PRO A 246 -5.36 14.35 16.57
N GLY A 247 -5.58 13.11 17.03
CA GLY A 247 -6.41 12.14 16.31
C GLY A 247 -7.90 12.52 16.30
N ALA A 248 -8.40 13.12 17.38
CA ALA A 248 -9.77 13.64 17.44
C ALA A 248 -9.95 14.85 16.51
N GLU A 249 -8.98 15.77 16.52
CA GLU A 249 -8.96 16.94 15.63
C GLU A 249 -8.90 16.54 14.15
N GLU A 250 -8.08 15.56 13.78
CA GLU A 250 -7.98 15.06 12.41
C GLU A 250 -9.32 14.45 11.95
N MET A 251 -9.98 13.68 12.80
CA MET A 251 -11.27 13.09 12.46
C MET A 251 -12.38 14.15 12.35
N ASP A 252 -12.38 15.18 13.22
CA ASP A 252 -13.30 16.32 13.11
C ASP A 252 -13.05 17.09 11.79
N TRP A 253 -11.79 17.31 11.43
CA TRP A 253 -11.40 17.92 10.16
C TRP A 253 -11.82 17.07 8.96
N LEU A 254 -11.61 15.75 9.02
CA LEU A 254 -11.92 14.83 7.93
C LEU A 254 -13.42 14.85 7.62
N GLU A 255 -14.28 14.80 8.64
CA GLU A 255 -15.72 14.91 8.44
C GLU A 255 -16.11 16.24 7.76
N ALA A 256 -15.55 17.36 8.24
CA ALA A 256 -15.84 18.67 7.66
C ALA A 256 -15.33 18.80 6.21
N GLU A 257 -14.16 18.24 5.92
CA GLU A 257 -13.57 18.27 4.57
C GLU A 257 -14.34 17.37 3.60
N LEU A 258 -14.77 16.18 4.05
CA LEU A 258 -15.61 15.29 3.27
C LEU A 258 -16.98 15.91 2.97
N ASP A 259 -17.60 16.58 3.94
CA ASP A 259 -18.84 17.34 3.70
C ASP A 259 -18.64 18.42 2.62
N ARG A 260 -17.53 19.16 2.69
CA ARG A 260 -17.18 20.19 1.69
C ARG A 260 -16.96 19.60 0.29
N LEU A 261 -16.29 18.44 0.19
CA LEU A 261 -16.04 17.75 -1.07
C LEU A 261 -17.32 17.14 -1.65
N ARG A 262 -18.17 16.56 -0.80
CA ARG A 262 -19.51 16.05 -1.13
C ARG A 262 -20.41 17.16 -1.68
N ASP A 263 -20.46 18.31 -1.01
CA ASP A 263 -21.26 19.48 -1.46
C ASP A 263 -20.85 19.98 -2.85
N ARG A 264 -19.59 19.74 -3.23
CA ARG A 264 -19.05 20.07 -4.55
C ARG A 264 -19.17 18.93 -5.56
N GLY A 265 -19.58 17.74 -5.15
CA GLY A 265 -19.76 16.56 -6.00
C GLY A 265 -18.46 15.90 -6.44
N LEU A 266 -17.38 15.99 -5.64
CA LEU A 266 -16.12 15.31 -5.91
C LEU A 266 -16.14 13.88 -5.36
N LEU A 267 -15.48 12.96 -6.07
CA LEU A 267 -15.10 11.66 -5.51
C LEU A 267 -13.76 11.77 -4.77
N VAL A 268 -13.58 10.89 -3.79
CA VAL A 268 -12.49 10.93 -2.82
C VAL A 268 -11.78 9.59 -2.73
N TYR A 269 -10.46 9.62 -2.85
CA TYR A 269 -9.58 8.56 -2.39
C TYR A 269 -8.98 8.97 -1.04
N LEU A 270 -9.17 8.14 -0.01
CA LEU A 270 -8.48 8.30 1.27
C LEU A 270 -7.14 7.58 1.22
N THR A 271 -6.08 8.25 1.68
CA THR A 271 -4.73 7.68 1.72
C THR A 271 -4.12 7.87 3.09
N GLY A 272 -3.30 6.93 3.50
CA GLY A 272 -2.51 6.98 4.72
C GLY A 272 -1.44 5.91 4.68
N HIS A 273 -0.52 5.92 5.65
CA HIS A 273 0.50 4.88 5.69
C HIS A 273 -0.04 3.62 6.39
N ILE A 274 -0.43 3.76 7.65
CA ILE A 274 -0.83 2.65 8.51
C ILE A 274 -2.31 2.36 8.26
N PRO A 275 -2.67 1.14 7.83
CA PRO A 275 -4.05 0.79 7.57
C PRO A 275 -4.91 0.76 8.85
N PRO A 276 -6.22 1.07 8.76
CA PRO A 276 -7.16 1.10 9.88
C PRO A 276 -7.55 -0.31 10.36
N GLU A 277 -6.57 -1.14 10.68
CA GLU A 277 -6.82 -2.45 11.29
C GLU A 277 -7.14 -2.32 12.78
N VAL A 278 -7.90 -3.28 13.30
CA VAL A 278 -8.32 -3.34 14.72
C VAL A 278 -7.12 -3.27 15.68
N LYS A 279 -5.98 -3.85 15.29
CA LYS A 279 -4.76 -3.91 16.10
C LYS A 279 -3.75 -2.82 15.78
N SER A 280 -3.99 -2.03 14.74
CA SER A 280 -3.12 -0.89 14.38
C SER A 280 -3.66 0.40 14.98
N TYR A 281 -4.98 0.61 15.02
CA TYR A 281 -5.56 1.87 15.49
C TYR A 281 -6.02 1.80 16.93
N THR A 282 -5.91 2.91 17.66
CA THR A 282 -6.53 3.01 19.00
C THR A 282 -8.04 2.74 18.90
N PRO A 283 -8.68 2.13 19.91
CA PRO A 283 -10.08 1.72 19.80
C PRO A 283 -11.04 2.86 19.44
N SER A 284 -10.78 4.07 19.95
CA SER A 284 -11.58 5.26 19.64
C SER A 284 -11.38 5.72 18.19
N CYS A 285 -10.16 5.71 17.67
CA CYS A 285 -9.86 6.02 16.27
C CYS A 285 -10.42 4.98 15.31
N HIS A 286 -10.23 3.68 15.59
CA HIS A 286 -10.76 2.60 14.77
C HIS A 286 -12.29 2.72 14.62
N THR A 287 -13.00 2.86 15.75
CA THR A 287 -14.46 3.01 15.76
C THR A 287 -14.92 4.24 14.97
N ARG A 288 -14.19 5.36 15.11
CA ARG A 288 -14.54 6.61 14.45
C ARG A 288 -14.26 6.55 12.94
N TYR A 289 -13.14 5.97 12.54
CA TYR A 289 -12.79 5.73 11.15
C TYR A 289 -13.86 4.90 10.44
N ILE A 290 -14.29 3.78 11.04
CA ILE A 290 -15.38 2.94 10.50
C ILE A 290 -16.63 3.78 10.25
N ARG A 291 -17.04 4.60 11.23
CA ARG A 291 -18.24 5.43 11.09
C ARG A 291 -18.13 6.42 9.94
N ILE A 292 -16.98 7.04 9.76
CA ILE A 292 -16.72 7.96 8.64
C ILE A 292 -16.72 7.19 7.31
N ALA A 293 -15.96 6.09 7.22
CA ALA A 293 -15.90 5.27 6.01
C ALA A 293 -17.28 4.82 5.54
N LEU A 294 -18.15 4.37 6.46
CA LEU A 294 -19.53 3.97 6.14
C LEU A 294 -20.47 5.16 5.86
N ALA A 295 -20.28 6.30 6.55
CA ALA A 295 -21.13 7.48 6.36
C ALA A 295 -20.85 8.25 5.06
N TYR A 296 -19.70 8.02 4.42
CA TYR A 296 -19.25 8.75 3.24
C TYR A 296 -19.00 7.86 2.01
N GLN A 297 -19.58 6.66 1.95
CA GLN A 297 -19.44 5.73 0.80
C GLN A 297 -19.97 6.28 -0.53
N ASP A 298 -20.83 7.30 -0.50
CA ASP A 298 -21.31 8.00 -1.69
C ASP A 298 -20.23 8.84 -2.38
N ILE A 299 -19.15 9.18 -1.67
CA ILE A 299 -18.03 9.96 -2.22
C ILE A 299 -16.66 9.32 -2.02
N ILE A 300 -16.45 8.52 -0.96
CA ILE A 300 -15.21 7.77 -0.77
C ILE A 300 -15.26 6.52 -1.64
N VAL A 301 -14.37 6.44 -2.61
CA VAL A 301 -14.32 5.34 -3.58
C VAL A 301 -13.07 4.47 -3.45
N GLY A 302 -12.12 4.86 -2.60
CA GLY A 302 -10.96 4.02 -2.32
C GLY A 302 -10.28 4.42 -1.02
N HIS A 303 -9.74 3.41 -0.33
CA HIS A 303 -8.96 3.52 0.89
C HIS A 303 -7.61 2.85 0.60
N LEU A 304 -6.54 3.64 0.46
CA LEU A 304 -5.24 3.20 -0.07
C LEU A 304 -4.15 3.33 0.99
N TYR A 305 -3.52 2.21 1.34
CA TYR A 305 -2.53 2.11 2.42
C TYR A 305 -1.30 1.27 2.05
N GLY A 306 -0.26 1.34 2.87
CA GLY A 306 0.97 0.55 2.75
C GLY A 306 1.31 -0.15 4.07
N HIS A 307 2.54 0.02 4.56
CA HIS A 307 3.03 -0.42 5.88
C HIS A 307 3.25 -1.94 6.02
N ALA A 308 2.27 -2.76 5.63
CA ALA A 308 2.31 -4.20 5.85
C ALA A 308 3.26 -4.95 4.89
N ASN A 309 3.74 -4.30 3.83
CA ASN A 309 4.57 -4.87 2.75
C ASN A 309 3.99 -6.09 2.00
N ILE A 310 2.78 -6.54 2.35
CA ILE A 310 2.03 -7.62 1.68
C ILE A 310 0.84 -7.09 0.89
N ASP A 311 0.53 -7.74 -0.23
CA ASP A 311 -0.63 -7.41 -1.06
C ASP A 311 -1.91 -8.02 -0.47
N HIS A 312 -2.81 -7.17 0.04
CA HIS A 312 -4.11 -7.64 0.49
C HIS A 312 -5.16 -6.54 0.56
N PHE A 313 -6.39 -6.96 0.84
CA PHE A 313 -7.46 -6.07 1.28
C PHE A 313 -8.09 -6.63 2.55
N PHE A 314 -8.81 -5.80 3.29
CA PHE A 314 -9.64 -6.24 4.41
C PHE A 314 -10.89 -5.37 4.54
N LEU A 315 -11.81 -5.81 5.39
CA LEU A 315 -13.15 -5.25 5.52
C LEU A 315 -13.32 -4.51 6.85
N LEU A 316 -13.91 -3.33 6.78
CA LEU A 316 -14.43 -2.62 7.94
C LEU A 316 -15.95 -2.70 7.97
N SER A 317 -16.56 -2.97 9.13
CA SER A 317 -18.02 -3.06 9.24
C SER A 317 -18.58 -2.52 10.56
N ASP A 318 -19.85 -2.11 10.57
CA ASP A 318 -20.51 -1.48 11.73
C ASP A 318 -20.86 -2.44 12.88
N ARG A 319 -20.77 -3.76 12.64
CA ARG A 319 -21.34 -4.75 13.54
C ARG A 319 -20.45 -4.95 14.76
N LYS A 320 -21.12 -5.28 15.85
CA LYS A 320 -20.61 -6.04 17.00
C LYS A 320 -19.98 -7.42 16.62
N THR A 321 -19.54 -7.65 15.38
CA THR A 321 -18.78 -8.84 14.94
C THR A 321 -17.33 -8.82 15.42
N GLU A 322 -16.81 -7.69 15.89
CA GLU A 322 -15.57 -7.70 16.69
C GLU A 322 -15.74 -8.40 18.04
N THR A 323 -16.97 -8.42 18.59
CA THR A 323 -17.23 -9.14 19.85
C THR A 323 -17.06 -10.65 19.68
N SER A 324 -17.32 -11.21 18.49
CA SER A 324 -17.06 -12.63 18.20
C SER A 324 -15.57 -12.96 18.08
N LEU A 325 -14.74 -12.01 17.61
CA LEU A 325 -13.28 -12.15 17.62
C LEU A 325 -12.72 -12.08 19.06
N ARG A 326 -13.26 -11.17 19.90
CA ARG A 326 -12.90 -11.06 21.32
C ARG A 326 -13.42 -12.21 22.20
N GLU A 327 -14.61 -12.75 21.92
CA GLU A 327 -15.19 -13.87 22.67
C GLU A 327 -14.63 -15.23 22.23
N GLY A 328 -14.12 -15.35 20.99
CA GLY A 328 -13.35 -16.49 20.51
C GLY A 328 -12.01 -16.63 21.25
N ASP A 329 -11.30 -15.52 21.46
CA ASP A 329 -10.04 -15.43 22.21
C ASP A 329 -10.20 -15.81 23.69
N MET A 330 -11.33 -15.51 24.32
CA MET A 330 -11.58 -15.90 25.72
C MET A 330 -11.94 -17.38 25.90
N ARG A 331 -12.43 -18.06 24.85
CA ARG A 331 -12.86 -19.47 24.93
C ARG A 331 -11.77 -20.46 24.53
N ARG A 332 -10.77 -20.04 23.77
CA ARG A 332 -9.57 -20.82 23.46
C ARG A 332 -8.44 -20.26 24.30
N GLY A 333 -8.07 -20.95 25.38
CA GLY A 333 -6.96 -20.54 26.23
C GLY A 333 -5.64 -20.48 25.45
N ALA A 334 -5.36 -19.33 24.85
CA ALA A 334 -4.13 -19.03 24.16
C ALA A 334 -3.30 -18.09 25.04
N LYS A 335 -2.04 -18.47 25.26
CA LYS A 335 -1.03 -17.57 25.78
C LYS A 335 -1.04 -16.32 24.92
N GLN A 336 -1.02 -15.16 25.58
CA GLN A 336 -1.05 -13.85 24.98
C GLN A 336 0.21 -13.63 24.13
N HIS A 337 0.20 -14.08 22.88
CA HIS A 337 1.13 -13.65 21.85
C HIS A 337 0.53 -12.41 21.17
N ARG A 338 1.30 -11.33 21.15
CA ARG A 338 0.95 -10.04 20.54
C ARG A 338 0.77 -10.29 19.04
N LEU A 339 -0.45 -10.14 18.51
CA LEU A 339 -0.66 -10.17 17.05
C LEU A 339 -0.06 -8.89 16.47
N VAL A 340 1.04 -9.02 15.75
CA VAL A 340 1.70 -7.94 15.03
C VAL A 340 1.57 -8.23 13.53
N VAL A 341 1.19 -7.21 12.75
CA VAL A 341 1.25 -7.28 11.27
C VAL A 341 2.69 -7.62 10.89
N PRO A 342 2.95 -8.60 10.01
CA PRO A 342 4.28 -8.92 9.56
C PRO A 342 4.89 -7.69 8.88
N THR A 343 5.67 -6.96 9.67
CA THR A 343 6.45 -5.77 9.32
C THR A 343 7.85 -6.02 9.84
N ALA A 344 8.86 -5.32 9.34
CA ALA A 344 10.22 -5.43 9.88
C ALA A 344 10.25 -5.26 11.43
N GLU A 345 9.31 -4.49 11.98
CA GLU A 345 9.08 -4.28 13.42
C GLU A 345 8.59 -5.52 14.17
N SER A 346 7.66 -6.30 13.61
CA SER A 346 7.14 -7.54 14.22
C SER A 346 8.17 -8.64 14.46
N ILE A 347 9.31 -8.55 13.76
CA ILE A 347 10.33 -9.59 13.66
C ILE A 347 11.26 -9.59 14.90
N MET A 348 11.21 -8.56 15.75
CA MET A 348 12.10 -8.39 16.91
C MET A 348 11.38 -8.15 18.26
N ASP A 349 10.07 -7.93 18.25
CA ASP A 349 9.28 -7.59 19.45
C ASP A 349 9.09 -8.78 20.43
N GLU A 350 9.70 -9.94 20.16
CA GLU A 350 9.60 -11.13 21.04
C GLU A 350 10.54 -11.11 22.27
N ASP A 351 11.46 -10.15 22.39
CA ASP A 351 12.48 -10.15 23.46
C ASP A 351 12.42 -9.01 24.51
N GLU A 352 11.44 -8.10 24.47
CA GLU A 352 11.41 -6.94 25.39
C GLU A 352 10.80 -7.19 26.80
N ASP A 353 10.53 -8.44 27.19
CA ASP A 353 9.99 -8.75 28.53
C ASP A 353 10.92 -9.62 29.38
N LYS A 354 12.21 -9.26 29.54
CA LYS A 354 13.02 -9.73 30.68
C LYS A 354 13.98 -8.67 31.21
N ASP A 355 13.95 -8.57 32.54
CA ASP A 355 14.72 -7.67 33.39
C ASP A 355 16.18 -7.47 32.97
N MET A 356 16.57 -6.20 32.99
CA MET A 356 17.91 -5.69 32.80
C MET A 356 18.83 -6.14 33.96
N ASP A 357 19.51 -7.27 33.78
CA ASP A 357 20.72 -7.61 34.53
C ASP A 357 21.93 -7.69 33.58
N GLN A 358 22.96 -6.91 33.91
CA GLN A 358 24.21 -6.82 33.16
C GLN A 358 24.91 -8.17 33.09
N ALA A 359 25.06 -8.73 31.90
CA ALA A 359 25.98 -9.83 31.64
C ALA A 359 26.72 -9.60 30.31
N GLU A 360 27.99 -9.98 30.33
CA GLU A 360 29.03 -9.70 29.35
C GLU A 360 28.68 -10.12 27.91
N MET A 361 29.11 -9.28 26.96
CA MET A 361 28.98 -9.51 25.52
C MET A 361 29.69 -10.80 25.09
N ASN A 362 28.91 -11.79 24.69
CA ASN A 362 29.34 -12.79 23.72
C ASN A 362 28.53 -12.54 22.43
N GLU A 363 29.23 -12.36 21.30
CA GLU A 363 28.67 -12.46 19.95
C GLU A 363 28.14 -13.89 19.75
N GLU A 364 26.94 -14.17 20.24
CA GLU A 364 26.17 -15.32 19.75
C GLU A 364 25.43 -14.89 18.48
N THR A 365 25.75 -15.60 17.42
CA THR A 365 25.14 -15.54 16.09
C THR A 365 23.61 -15.55 16.21
N LEU A 366 22.96 -14.44 15.88
CA LEU A 366 21.55 -14.45 15.51
C LEU A 366 21.41 -15.38 14.30
N ASP A 367 20.87 -16.57 14.54
CA ASP A 367 20.65 -17.60 13.53
C ASP A 367 19.55 -17.13 12.57
N ASP A 368 19.86 -17.12 11.27
CA ASP A 368 18.96 -16.79 10.16
C ASP A 368 17.63 -17.55 10.28
N GLY A 369 17.69 -18.79 10.78
CA GLY A 369 16.52 -19.64 11.02
C GLY A 369 15.53 -19.06 12.06
N GLN A 370 15.98 -18.31 13.06
CA GLN A 370 15.10 -17.85 14.14
C GLN A 370 14.27 -16.61 13.74
N HIS A 371 14.84 -15.70 12.94
CA HIS A 371 14.10 -14.57 12.36
C HIS A 371 13.10 -15.00 11.27
N HIS A 372 13.47 -15.96 10.42
CA HIS A 372 12.53 -16.52 9.44
C HIS A 372 11.34 -17.21 10.12
N VAL A 373 11.56 -17.89 11.25
CA VAL A 373 10.49 -18.52 12.04
C VAL A 373 9.57 -17.47 12.68
N ALA A 374 10.10 -16.41 13.31
CA ALA A 374 9.27 -15.35 13.90
C ALA A 374 8.40 -14.62 12.85
N THR A 375 8.98 -14.29 11.71
CA THR A 375 8.27 -13.64 10.59
C THR A 375 7.16 -14.52 10.03
N SER A 376 7.42 -15.82 9.85
CA SER A 376 6.41 -16.76 9.37
C SER A 376 5.26 -16.97 10.36
N VAL A 377 5.53 -16.91 11.67
CA VAL A 377 4.51 -17.00 12.73
C VAL A 377 3.66 -15.72 12.82
N ALA A 378 4.26 -14.54 12.70
CA ALA A 378 3.52 -13.28 12.67
C ALA A 378 2.59 -13.22 11.44
N LEU A 379 3.11 -13.57 10.25
CA LEU A 379 2.32 -13.66 9.02
C LEU A 379 1.21 -14.71 9.13
N SER A 380 1.48 -15.89 9.68
CA SER A 380 0.44 -16.93 9.81
C SER A 380 -0.70 -16.47 10.71
N THR A 381 -0.39 -15.83 11.84
CA THR A 381 -1.41 -15.32 12.78
C THR A 381 -2.22 -14.17 12.15
N TYR A 382 -1.56 -13.31 11.37
CA TYR A 382 -2.22 -12.26 10.60
C TYR A 382 -3.20 -12.83 9.56
N LEU A 383 -2.73 -13.81 8.80
CA LEU A 383 -3.53 -14.50 7.79
C LEU A 383 -4.74 -15.20 8.40
N GLU A 384 -4.61 -15.84 9.56
CA GLU A 384 -5.74 -16.44 10.28
C GLU A 384 -6.84 -15.42 10.59
N ALA A 385 -6.48 -14.23 11.09
CA ALA A 385 -7.43 -13.17 11.36
C ALA A 385 -8.13 -12.65 10.09
N LEU A 386 -7.39 -12.56 8.98
CA LEU A 386 -7.93 -12.19 7.67
C LEU A 386 -8.93 -13.23 7.15
N TRP A 387 -8.59 -14.51 7.24
CA TRP A 387 -9.48 -15.60 6.83
C TRP A 387 -10.75 -15.68 7.68
N ASP A 388 -10.62 -15.50 9.00
CA ASP A 388 -11.78 -15.42 9.90
C ASP A 388 -12.70 -14.26 9.52
N GLN A 389 -12.15 -13.14 9.06
CA GLN A 389 -12.93 -12.03 8.56
C GLN A 389 -13.68 -12.38 7.27
N TYR A 390 -13.04 -13.08 6.33
CA TYR A 390 -13.67 -13.47 5.07
C TYR A 390 -14.74 -14.54 5.26
N ASP A 391 -14.50 -15.54 6.12
CA ASP A 391 -15.48 -16.58 6.49
C ASP A 391 -16.70 -15.98 7.19
N GLY A 392 -16.50 -14.88 7.95
CA GLY A 392 -17.55 -14.15 8.64
C GLY A 392 -18.52 -13.37 7.75
N ILE A 393 -18.30 -13.29 6.43
CA ILE A 393 -19.15 -12.52 5.50
C ILE A 393 -20.44 -13.32 5.18
N PRO A 394 -21.64 -12.80 5.52
CA PRO A 394 -22.89 -13.47 5.17
C PRO A 394 -23.08 -13.60 3.66
N ASN A 395 -23.61 -14.74 3.20
CA ASN A 395 -23.92 -15.00 1.78
C ASN A 395 -24.76 -13.87 1.13
N GLU A 396 -25.73 -13.33 1.87
CA GLU A 396 -26.46 -12.12 1.50
C GLU A 396 -25.98 -10.98 2.41
N SER A 397 -24.96 -10.26 1.95
CA SER A 397 -24.41 -9.10 2.63
C SER A 397 -24.90 -7.82 1.97
N ASP A 398 -25.18 -6.80 2.79
CA ASP A 398 -25.50 -5.45 2.34
C ASP A 398 -24.19 -4.67 2.19
N PRO A 399 -23.76 -4.30 0.96
CA PRO A 399 -22.50 -3.58 0.74
C PRO A 399 -22.41 -2.26 1.50
N SER A 400 -23.54 -1.62 1.82
CA SER A 400 -23.56 -0.35 2.58
C SER A 400 -23.03 -0.48 4.02
N ARG A 401 -22.79 -1.70 4.48
CA ARG A 401 -22.28 -2.02 5.82
C ARG A 401 -20.78 -2.28 5.84
N TYR A 402 -20.12 -2.27 4.68
CA TYR A 402 -18.71 -2.64 4.55
C TYR A 402 -17.93 -1.52 3.84
N ALA A 403 -16.77 -1.18 4.37
CA ALA A 403 -15.76 -0.40 3.64
C ALA A 403 -14.57 -1.31 3.34
N ILE A 404 -14.02 -1.20 2.13
CA ILE A 404 -12.90 -2.00 1.67
C ILE A 404 -11.62 -1.20 1.84
N ILE A 405 -10.66 -1.79 2.54
CA ILE A 405 -9.33 -1.22 2.73
C ILE A 405 -8.35 -1.97 1.85
N GLN A 406 -7.62 -1.26 0.98
CA GLN A 406 -6.63 -1.84 0.10
C GLN A 406 -5.24 -1.50 0.62
N VAL A 407 -4.43 -2.54 0.83
CA VAL A 407 -3.04 -2.42 1.26
C VAL A 407 -2.16 -2.86 0.10
N SER A 408 -1.28 -1.95 -0.33
CA SER A 408 -0.34 -2.22 -1.40
C SER A 408 0.90 -2.95 -0.87
N PRO A 409 1.43 -3.93 -1.60
CA PRO A 409 2.79 -4.39 -1.36
C PRO A 409 3.78 -3.25 -1.65
N SER A 410 5.01 -3.45 -1.19
CA SER A 410 6.02 -2.41 -1.09
C SER A 410 7.06 -2.43 -2.20
N MET A 411 7.87 -1.37 -2.27
CA MET A 411 9.11 -1.37 -3.06
C MET A 411 10.27 -2.04 -2.31
N ILE A 412 10.32 -1.90 -0.97
CA ILE A 412 11.32 -2.56 -0.13
C ILE A 412 11.36 -4.07 -0.41
N PRO A 413 12.55 -4.67 -0.56
CA PRO A 413 12.69 -6.07 -0.96
C PRO A 413 12.40 -7.08 0.17
N THR A 414 11.51 -6.75 1.11
CA THR A 414 10.88 -7.74 2.01
C THR A 414 10.27 -8.87 1.18
N TYR A 415 9.62 -8.52 0.08
CA TYR A 415 9.29 -9.44 -1.01
C TYR A 415 9.88 -8.93 -2.33
N ASN A 416 9.39 -9.37 -3.48
CA ASN A 416 9.82 -8.71 -4.72
C ASN A 416 9.25 -7.28 -4.78
N PRO A 417 10.03 -6.27 -5.21
CA PRO A 417 9.58 -4.88 -5.32
C PRO A 417 8.38 -4.75 -6.25
N THR A 418 7.48 -3.84 -5.92
CA THR A 418 6.21 -3.69 -6.65
C THR A 418 5.86 -2.26 -7.01
N LEU A 419 4.95 -2.11 -7.97
CA LEU A 419 4.25 -0.87 -8.32
C LEU A 419 2.77 -1.22 -8.57
N ARG A 420 1.83 -0.37 -8.14
CA ARG A 420 0.40 -0.60 -8.41
C ARG A 420 -0.19 0.54 -9.24
N VAL A 421 -0.79 0.23 -10.38
CA VAL A 421 -1.43 1.22 -11.25
C VAL A 421 -2.93 0.98 -11.27
N PHE A 422 -3.68 1.95 -10.78
CA PHE A 422 -5.14 1.94 -10.80
C PHE A 422 -5.67 2.56 -12.07
N SER A 423 -6.84 2.09 -12.50
CA SER A 423 -7.65 2.71 -13.54
C SER A 423 -8.98 3.18 -12.96
N TYR A 424 -9.46 4.31 -13.47
CA TYR A 424 -10.74 4.89 -13.04
C TYR A 424 -11.56 5.40 -14.22
N GLN A 425 -12.87 5.50 -13.99
CA GLN A 425 -13.87 5.84 -14.99
C GLN A 425 -13.75 7.32 -15.41
N LEU A 426 -13.57 7.63 -16.70
CA LEU A 426 -13.62 9.00 -17.23
C LEU A 426 -15.01 9.41 -17.78
N GLY A 427 -15.98 8.49 -17.74
CA GLY A 427 -17.34 8.70 -18.25
C GLY A 427 -17.50 8.30 -19.72
N ASN A 428 -18.74 8.00 -20.13
CA ASN A 428 -19.09 7.90 -21.54
C ASN A 428 -19.31 9.31 -22.11
N VAL A 429 -18.92 9.53 -23.37
CA VAL A 429 -19.01 10.82 -24.11
C VAL A 429 -20.43 11.43 -24.18
N SER A 430 -21.46 10.78 -23.61
CA SER A 430 -22.86 11.23 -23.60
C SER A 430 -23.31 12.03 -22.37
N ASP A 431 -22.47 12.27 -21.35
CA ASP A 431 -22.88 12.95 -20.11
C ASP A 431 -22.96 14.50 -20.19
N SER A 432 -23.27 15.05 -21.36
CA SER A 432 -23.48 16.49 -21.52
C SER A 432 -24.83 17.01 -21.00
N GLU A 433 -25.72 16.19 -20.42
CA GLU A 433 -27.08 16.65 -20.03
C GLU A 433 -27.58 16.31 -18.62
N ALA A 434 -26.80 15.67 -17.75
CA ALA A 434 -27.29 15.30 -16.40
C ALA A 434 -26.90 16.29 -15.28
N CYS A 435 -26.81 17.59 -15.53
CA CYS A 435 -26.69 18.58 -14.46
C CYS A 435 -28.06 19.18 -14.10
N ARG A 436 -28.97 18.37 -13.55
CA ARG A 436 -30.16 18.87 -12.84
C ARG A 436 -29.93 18.77 -11.33
N LYS A 437 -29.48 19.88 -10.76
CA LYS A 437 -29.39 20.14 -9.32
C LYS A 437 -30.75 19.89 -8.65
N THR A 438 -30.89 18.78 -7.93
CA THR A 438 -31.91 18.65 -6.89
C THR A 438 -31.33 19.23 -5.61
N LYS A 439 -31.76 20.46 -5.27
CA LYS A 439 -31.49 21.06 -3.97
C LYS A 439 -32.20 20.23 -2.89
N THR A 440 -31.46 19.40 -2.17
CA THR A 440 -31.93 18.78 -0.93
C THR A 440 -31.96 19.83 0.18
N LYS A 441 -33.11 19.94 0.87
CA LYS A 441 -33.26 20.78 2.07
C LYS A 441 -32.55 20.10 3.24
N PRO A 442 -32.01 20.86 4.23
CA PRO A 442 -31.42 20.27 5.41
C PRO A 442 -32.52 19.62 6.25
N GLY A 443 -32.61 18.30 6.18
CA GLY A 443 -33.58 17.48 6.90
C GLY A 443 -32.86 16.31 7.55
N LYS A 444 -33.14 16.11 8.85
CA LYS A 444 -32.72 15.04 9.77
C LYS A 444 -31.90 13.88 9.16
N LYS A 445 -30.73 13.62 9.76
CA LYS A 445 -29.83 12.47 9.47
C LYS A 445 -30.64 11.19 9.24
N PRO A 446 -30.52 10.54 8.06
CA PRO A 446 -31.23 9.31 7.78
C PRO A 446 -30.74 8.18 8.70
N ARG A 447 -31.63 7.23 9.00
CA ARG A 447 -31.30 5.98 9.72
C ARG A 447 -30.54 4.96 8.84
N HIS A 448 -30.20 5.32 7.60
CA HIS A 448 -29.47 4.51 6.62
C HIS A 448 -28.36 5.35 6.01
N TYR A 449 -27.19 4.74 5.81
CA TYR A 449 -26.09 5.34 5.08
C TYR A 449 -26.52 5.67 3.64
N PRO A 450 -25.99 6.74 3.02
CA PRO A 450 -26.26 7.04 1.62
C PRO A 450 -25.78 5.87 0.73
N PRO A 451 -26.40 5.67 -0.44
CA PRO A 451 -25.94 4.64 -1.37
C PRO A 451 -24.51 4.95 -1.82
N ALA A 452 -23.69 3.91 -1.96
CA ALA A 452 -22.32 4.04 -2.45
C ALA A 452 -22.28 4.67 -3.86
N ALA A 453 -21.14 5.29 -4.20
CA ALA A 453 -20.92 5.84 -5.53
C ALA A 453 -21.14 4.77 -6.62
N ALA A 454 -21.70 5.17 -7.76
CA ALA A 454 -22.00 4.24 -8.84
C ALA A 454 -20.74 3.95 -9.68
N PRO A 455 -20.52 2.71 -10.14
CA PRO A 455 -19.38 2.36 -11.00
C PRO A 455 -19.26 3.16 -12.30
N THR A 456 -20.36 3.72 -12.77
CA THR A 456 -20.43 4.55 -13.97
C THR A 456 -19.99 6.00 -13.74
N GLN A 457 -19.84 6.43 -12.49
CA GLN A 457 -19.52 7.79 -12.12
C GLN A 457 -18.05 8.12 -12.46
N PHE A 458 -17.82 9.32 -12.98
CA PHE A 458 -16.46 9.83 -13.21
C PHE A 458 -15.63 9.74 -11.93
N GLY A 459 -14.44 9.15 -12.01
CA GLY A 459 -13.52 8.97 -10.89
C GLY A 459 -13.70 7.66 -10.13
N TYR A 460 -14.68 6.83 -10.49
CA TYR A 460 -14.88 5.54 -9.82
C TYR A 460 -13.78 4.54 -10.22
N PRO A 461 -13.17 3.79 -9.28
CA PRO A 461 -12.11 2.83 -9.60
C PRO A 461 -12.64 1.58 -10.30
N LEU A 462 -12.02 1.25 -11.43
CA LEU A 462 -12.42 0.13 -12.29
C LEU A 462 -11.54 -1.09 -12.05
N ALA A 463 -10.22 -0.93 -12.07
CA ALA A 463 -9.30 -2.04 -11.93
C ALA A 463 -7.95 -1.54 -11.42
N TYR A 464 -7.09 -2.45 -10.97
CA TYR A 464 -5.67 -2.16 -10.88
C TYR A 464 -4.83 -3.27 -11.53
N THR A 465 -3.66 -2.85 -12.02
CA THR A 465 -2.58 -3.74 -12.46
C THR A 465 -1.48 -3.73 -11.41
N GLN A 466 -1.18 -4.91 -10.87
CA GLN A 466 -0.05 -5.13 -9.97
C GLN A 466 1.18 -5.45 -10.81
N TYR A 467 2.21 -4.62 -10.69
CA TYR A 467 3.52 -4.85 -11.27
C TYR A 467 4.49 -5.35 -10.21
N TRP A 468 5.45 -6.17 -10.63
CA TRP A 468 6.52 -6.66 -9.78
C TRP A 468 7.85 -6.74 -10.54
N CYS A 469 8.95 -6.66 -9.81
CA CYS A 469 10.30 -6.83 -10.35
C CYS A 469 10.93 -8.09 -9.74
N ASN A 470 11.25 -9.08 -10.57
CA ASN A 470 11.93 -10.30 -10.13
C ASN A 470 13.41 -10.00 -9.82
N LEU A 471 13.73 -9.72 -8.56
CA LEU A 471 15.10 -9.35 -8.16
C LEU A 471 16.10 -10.47 -8.40
N SER A 472 15.69 -11.72 -8.23
CA SER A 472 16.54 -12.88 -8.51
C SER A 472 16.96 -12.97 -9.98
N LEU A 473 16.14 -12.46 -10.90
CA LEU A 473 16.50 -12.32 -12.30
C LEU A 473 17.32 -11.06 -12.56
N ALA A 474 16.89 -9.91 -12.01
CA ALA A 474 17.57 -8.62 -12.18
C ALA A 474 19.02 -8.66 -11.70
N ASN A 475 19.31 -9.35 -10.59
CA ASN A 475 20.64 -9.48 -10.02
C ASN A 475 21.60 -10.37 -10.85
N LYS A 476 21.11 -11.11 -11.85
CA LYS A 476 21.98 -11.94 -12.71
C LYS A 476 22.80 -11.11 -13.71
N ASP A 477 22.28 -9.95 -14.10
CA ASP A 477 22.93 -9.04 -15.04
C ASP A 477 22.71 -7.60 -14.61
N LYS A 478 23.65 -7.09 -13.79
CA LYS A 478 23.62 -5.72 -13.27
C LYS A 478 23.75 -4.63 -14.34
N ASP A 479 24.25 -4.98 -15.53
CA ASP A 479 24.40 -4.03 -16.62
C ASP A 479 23.08 -3.87 -17.41
N LYS A 480 22.11 -4.75 -17.15
CA LYS A 480 20.74 -4.63 -17.64
C LYS A 480 19.89 -3.87 -16.62
N ALA A 481 19.09 -2.91 -17.13
CA ALA A 481 18.08 -2.23 -16.34
C ALA A 481 17.05 -3.23 -15.80
N ILE A 482 16.51 -2.96 -14.61
CA ILE A 482 15.40 -3.74 -14.07
C ILE A 482 14.17 -3.56 -14.95
N GLU A 483 13.30 -4.56 -14.94
CA GLU A 483 12.02 -4.52 -15.65
C GLU A 483 10.91 -4.89 -14.67
N TYR A 484 9.86 -4.06 -14.64
CA TYR A 484 8.63 -4.38 -13.96
C TYR A 484 7.68 -5.09 -14.91
N GLU A 485 7.29 -6.31 -14.56
CA GLU A 485 6.34 -7.11 -15.31
C GLU A 485 4.98 -7.08 -14.63
N ILE A 486 3.91 -7.34 -15.38
CA ILE A 486 2.57 -7.50 -14.80
C ILE A 486 2.56 -8.82 -14.02
N GLU A 487 2.34 -8.74 -12.71
CA GLU A 487 2.08 -9.91 -11.87
C GLU A 487 0.65 -10.41 -12.10
N TYR A 488 -0.30 -9.49 -11.99
CA TYR A 488 -1.72 -9.76 -12.22
C TYR A 488 -2.53 -8.49 -12.43
N ARG A 489 -3.77 -8.69 -12.87
CA ARG A 489 -4.81 -7.66 -12.91
C ARG A 489 -6.00 -8.11 -12.08
N THR A 490 -6.73 -7.17 -11.50
CA THR A 490 -7.95 -7.48 -10.70
C THR A 490 -8.98 -8.32 -11.46
N GLU A 491 -9.00 -8.21 -12.78
CA GLU A 491 -9.84 -8.98 -13.69
C GLU A 491 -9.46 -10.47 -13.72
N ASP A 492 -8.23 -10.84 -13.35
CA ASP A 492 -7.80 -12.23 -13.18
C ASP A 492 -8.53 -12.91 -12.01
N TYR A 493 -9.05 -12.11 -11.06
CA TYR A 493 -9.93 -12.54 -9.99
C TYR A 493 -11.41 -12.42 -10.34
N GLY A 494 -11.74 -11.96 -11.54
CA GLY A 494 -13.11 -11.80 -12.02
C GLY A 494 -13.80 -10.52 -11.55
N LEU A 495 -13.08 -9.55 -11.00
CA LEU A 495 -13.66 -8.27 -10.59
C LEU A 495 -14.04 -7.43 -11.81
N ALA A 496 -15.28 -6.98 -11.87
CA ALA A 496 -15.75 -6.06 -12.91
C ALA A 496 -15.42 -4.60 -12.60
N HIS A 497 -15.35 -4.25 -11.31
CA HIS A 497 -14.92 -2.95 -10.80
C HIS A 497 -14.40 -3.07 -9.35
N LEU A 498 -13.80 -2.03 -8.78
CA LEU A 498 -13.26 -2.08 -7.40
C LEU A 498 -14.29 -1.64 -6.33
N GLY A 499 -15.56 -1.99 -6.56
CA GLY A 499 -16.67 -1.68 -5.67
C GLY A 499 -16.80 -2.66 -4.52
N THR A 500 -17.43 -2.24 -3.42
CA THR A 500 -17.60 -3.07 -2.22
C THR A 500 -18.23 -4.43 -2.51
N GLU A 501 -19.23 -4.50 -3.39
CA GLU A 501 -19.90 -5.76 -3.74
C GLU A 501 -18.96 -6.80 -4.40
N GLU A 502 -18.06 -6.33 -5.27
CA GLU A 502 -17.10 -7.18 -5.98
C GLU A 502 -16.05 -7.72 -5.00
N TRP A 503 -15.57 -6.89 -4.08
CA TRP A 503 -14.63 -7.30 -3.03
C TRP A 503 -15.23 -8.28 -2.03
N LEU A 504 -16.50 -8.09 -1.62
CA LEU A 504 -17.19 -9.05 -0.76
C LEU A 504 -17.36 -10.41 -1.46
N THR A 505 -17.69 -10.38 -2.75
CA THR A 505 -17.81 -11.59 -3.57
C THR A 505 -16.45 -12.30 -3.69
N LEU A 506 -15.37 -11.56 -3.96
CA LEU A 506 -14.02 -12.12 -4.02
C LEU A 506 -13.61 -12.75 -2.68
N ALA A 507 -13.84 -12.08 -1.55
CA ALA A 507 -13.50 -12.60 -0.23
C ALA A 507 -14.21 -13.94 0.05
N GLN A 508 -15.51 -14.04 -0.27
CA GLN A 508 -16.26 -15.28 -0.15
C GLN A 508 -15.73 -16.39 -1.07
N GLN A 509 -15.34 -16.04 -2.29
CA GLN A 509 -14.74 -17.00 -3.24
C GLN A 509 -13.37 -17.48 -2.78
N ILE A 510 -12.55 -16.61 -2.22
CA ILE A 510 -11.24 -16.96 -1.65
C ILE A 510 -11.41 -18.01 -0.55
N GLU A 511 -12.39 -17.86 0.36
CA GLU A 511 -12.63 -18.87 1.38
C GLU A 511 -13.22 -20.17 0.82
N ALA A 512 -14.09 -20.08 -0.18
CA ALA A 512 -14.76 -21.25 -0.75
C ALA A 512 -13.87 -22.10 -1.68
N ASP A 513 -12.94 -21.48 -2.41
CA ASP A 513 -12.08 -22.17 -3.39
C ASP A 513 -10.61 -22.21 -2.93
N LYS A 514 -10.17 -23.39 -2.51
CA LYS A 514 -8.78 -23.66 -2.07
C LYS A 514 -7.73 -23.28 -3.13
N LYS A 515 -8.03 -23.42 -4.43
CA LYS A 515 -7.09 -23.06 -5.50
C LYS A 515 -6.96 -21.55 -5.60
N LEU A 516 -8.09 -20.84 -5.52
CA LEU A 516 -8.10 -19.38 -5.50
C LEU A 516 -7.40 -18.84 -4.25
N LYS A 517 -7.67 -19.41 -3.07
CA LYS A 517 -6.96 -19.07 -1.82
C LYS A 517 -5.45 -19.24 -1.94
N SER A 518 -5.01 -20.37 -2.49
CA SER A 518 -3.58 -20.64 -2.72
C SER A 518 -2.96 -19.68 -3.73
N LEU A 519 -3.68 -19.31 -4.80
CA LEU A 519 -3.24 -18.31 -5.77
C LEU A 519 -3.13 -16.92 -5.14
N TYR A 520 -4.13 -16.54 -4.35
CA TYR A 520 -4.17 -15.27 -3.64
C TYR A 520 -3.00 -15.16 -2.66
N LEU A 521 -2.79 -16.18 -1.80
CA LEU A 521 -1.63 -16.27 -0.90
C LEU A 521 -0.28 -16.08 -1.61
N LYS A 522 -0.12 -16.67 -2.80
CA LYS A 522 1.11 -16.52 -3.58
C LYS A 522 1.35 -15.07 -4.07
N ARG A 523 0.27 -14.36 -4.39
CA ARG A 523 0.29 -12.95 -4.80
C ARG A 523 0.44 -12.01 -3.60
N MET A 524 -0.06 -12.39 -2.42
CA MET A 524 0.13 -11.62 -1.17
C MET A 524 1.60 -11.33 -0.88
N VAL A 525 2.49 -12.28 -1.21
CA VAL A 525 3.94 -12.17 -1.05
C VAL A 525 4.70 -12.00 -2.37
N VAL A 526 4.02 -11.50 -3.42
CA VAL A 526 4.66 -11.08 -4.68
C VAL A 526 5.56 -12.17 -5.29
N GLN A 527 5.00 -13.39 -5.42
CA GLN A 527 5.68 -14.56 -5.98
C GLN A 527 6.98 -14.99 -5.28
N THR A 528 7.30 -14.49 -4.08
CA THR A 528 8.34 -15.11 -3.26
C THR A 528 7.84 -16.45 -2.73
N THR A 529 8.78 -17.32 -2.34
CA THR A 529 8.40 -18.63 -1.83
C THR A 529 8.06 -18.48 -0.36
N LEU A 530 6.80 -18.65 0.02
CA LEU A 530 6.45 -18.96 1.42
C LEU A 530 7.12 -20.31 1.74
N GLN A 531 8.25 -20.30 2.45
CA GLN A 531 8.94 -21.53 2.86
C GLN A 531 8.16 -22.27 3.95
#